data_AF-A0A2E5XR07-F1
#
_entry.id   AF-A0A2E5XR07-F1
#
_cell.length_a   1.000
_cell.length_b   1.000
_cell.length_c   1.000
_cell.angle_alpha   90.00
_cell.angle_beta   90.00
_cell.angle_gamma   90.00
#
_symmetry.space_group_name_H-M   'P 1'
#
loop_
_entity.id
_entity.type
_entity.pdbx_description
1 polymer ?
#
loop_
_entity_poly.entity_id
_entity_poly.type
_entity_poly.pdbx_seq_one_letter_code
_entity_poly.pdbx_strand_id
1 'polypeptide(L)'
;MSLPRRAMDEMGLAVCCLMCNAPDESGTTRCKGCIERHSAARKALFTERASSPIQQLARKLASMIRNPGDHLADLVNGPYMALYHEALLKHQGTSQAETIEDVEKLFEEARSKRKPSPIRDIANQNPWADRNPNRDEIEKALETLAISKRTPEWWDELSDDIETIDESGQE
;
A
#
# COMPACT_ATOMS: atom_id res chain seq x y z
N MET A 1 8.01 -30.21 3.93
CA MET A 1 6.70 -29.53 3.99
C MET A 1 6.42 -28.96 2.61
N SER A 2 5.20 -29.07 2.10
CA SER A 2 4.87 -28.63 0.74
C SER A 2 4.89 -27.11 0.64
N LEU A 3 5.65 -26.58 -0.33
CA LEU A 3 5.63 -25.17 -0.64
C LEU A 3 4.22 -24.75 -1.11
N PRO A 4 3.65 -23.67 -0.57
CA PRO A 4 2.43 -23.05 -1.05
C PRO A 4 2.45 -22.85 -2.56
N ARG A 5 1.39 -23.30 -3.22
CA ARG A 5 1.19 -23.01 -4.63
C ARG A 5 0.86 -21.53 -4.78
N ARG A 6 1.46 -20.85 -5.76
CA ARG A 6 1.26 -19.41 -6.02
C ARG A 6 -0.22 -19.01 -6.05
N ALA A 7 -1.07 -19.82 -6.68
CA ALA A 7 -2.51 -19.58 -6.72
C ALA A 7 -3.17 -19.54 -5.33
N MET A 8 -2.73 -20.39 -4.39
CA MET A 8 -3.23 -20.40 -3.02
C MET A 8 -2.70 -19.21 -2.23
N ASP A 9 -1.46 -18.79 -2.48
CA ASP A 9 -0.84 -17.62 -1.85
C ASP A 9 -1.52 -16.31 -2.29
N GLU A 10 -1.75 -16.13 -3.59
CA GLU A 10 -2.50 -15.00 -4.14
C GLU A 10 -3.93 -14.90 -3.57
N MET A 11 -4.56 -16.04 -3.28
CA MET A 11 -5.86 -16.10 -2.60
C MET A 11 -5.75 -15.87 -1.07
N GLY A 12 -4.57 -15.77 -0.48
CA GLY A 12 -4.41 -15.66 0.97
C GLY A 12 -4.81 -16.96 1.70
N LEU A 13 -4.57 -18.10 1.06
CA LEU A 13 -4.84 -19.45 1.56
C LEU A 13 -3.57 -20.29 1.60
N ALA A 14 -2.39 -19.65 1.69
CA ALA A 14 -1.09 -20.34 1.78
C ALA A 14 -1.02 -21.32 2.96
N VAL A 15 -1.63 -20.96 4.10
CA VAL A 15 -1.75 -21.83 5.28
C VAL A 15 -2.38 -23.18 4.91
N CYS A 16 -3.39 -23.22 4.03
CA CYS A 16 -4.02 -24.47 3.62
C CYS A 16 -3.05 -25.40 2.89
N CYS A 17 -2.07 -24.85 2.15
CA CYS A 17 -1.00 -25.65 1.57
C CYS A 17 0.01 -26.12 2.61
N LEU A 18 0.38 -25.27 3.56
CA LEU A 18 1.36 -25.61 4.61
C LEU A 18 0.84 -26.72 5.55
N MET A 19 -0.47 -26.74 5.78
CA MET A 19 -1.14 -27.77 6.57
C MET A 19 -1.49 -29.02 5.75
N CYS A 20 -1.23 -29.03 4.44
CA CYS A 20 -1.53 -30.17 3.58
C CYS A 20 -0.47 -31.28 3.73
N ASN A 21 -0.90 -32.53 3.73
CA ASN A 21 -0.01 -33.70 3.76
C ASN A 21 0.34 -34.24 2.36
N ALA A 22 0.03 -33.51 1.29
CA ALA A 22 0.39 -33.94 -0.06
C ALA A 22 1.89 -33.74 -0.33
N PRO A 23 2.53 -34.62 -1.13
CA PRO A 23 3.91 -34.42 -1.55
C PRO A 23 4.02 -33.16 -2.41
N ASP A 24 5.18 -32.49 -2.35
CA ASP A 24 5.43 -31.26 -3.09
C ASP A 24 5.83 -31.52 -4.55
N GLU A 25 4.92 -32.16 -5.29
CA GLU A 25 5.11 -32.45 -6.71
C GLU A 25 4.22 -31.53 -7.55
N SER A 26 4.86 -30.77 -8.43
CA SER A 26 4.17 -29.85 -9.34
C SER A 26 3.27 -30.62 -10.31
N GLY A 27 2.06 -30.11 -10.54
CA GLY A 27 1.14 -30.68 -11.52
C GLY A 27 0.32 -31.89 -11.04
N THR A 28 0.45 -32.29 -9.77
CA THR A 28 -0.39 -33.34 -9.18
C THR A 28 -1.89 -33.00 -9.28
N THR A 29 -2.69 -34.00 -9.66
CA THR A 29 -4.16 -33.87 -9.79
C THR A 29 -4.81 -33.44 -8.48
N ARG A 30 -4.27 -33.90 -7.34
CA ARG A 30 -4.72 -33.52 -6.00
C ARG A 30 -4.57 -32.02 -5.74
N CYS A 31 -3.42 -31.42 -6.07
CA CYS A 31 -3.21 -29.98 -5.87
C CYS A 31 -4.15 -29.15 -6.74
N LYS A 32 -4.40 -29.56 -8.00
CA LYS A 32 -5.35 -28.90 -8.89
C LYS A 32 -6.76 -28.89 -8.28
N GLY A 33 -7.27 -30.05 -7.85
CA GLY A 33 -8.58 -30.15 -7.21
C GLY A 33 -8.68 -29.38 -5.89
N CYS A 34 -7.59 -29.28 -5.12
CA CYS A 34 -7.53 -28.47 -3.91
C CYS A 34 -7.71 -26.97 -4.23
N ILE A 35 -6.95 -26.46 -5.20
CA ILE A 35 -7.01 -25.07 -5.64
C ILE A 35 -8.41 -24.73 -6.20
N GLU A 36 -8.98 -25.60 -7.01
CA GLU A 36 -10.33 -25.43 -7.58
C GLU A 36 -11.40 -25.35 -6.48
N ARG A 37 -11.36 -26.25 -5.49
CA ARG A 37 -12.32 -26.24 -4.38
C ARG A 37 -12.17 -25.00 -3.49
N HIS A 38 -10.94 -24.62 -3.15
CA HIS A 38 -10.70 -23.43 -2.34
C HIS A 38 -11.11 -22.15 -3.07
N SER A 39 -10.83 -22.04 -4.37
CA SER A 39 -11.24 -20.88 -5.17
C SER A 39 -12.76 -20.78 -5.28
N ALA A 40 -13.45 -21.90 -5.52
CA ALA A 40 -14.92 -21.96 -5.55
C ALA A 40 -15.52 -21.59 -4.19
N ALA A 41 -15.01 -22.15 -3.10
CA ALA A 41 -15.48 -21.86 -1.74
C ALA A 41 -15.26 -20.38 -1.38
N ARG A 42 -14.08 -19.83 -1.68
CA ARG A 42 -13.79 -18.41 -1.48
C ARG A 42 -14.74 -17.53 -2.29
N LYS A 43 -14.93 -17.84 -3.58
CA LYS A 43 -15.85 -17.09 -4.42
C LYS A 43 -17.27 -17.10 -3.82
N ALA A 44 -17.80 -18.27 -3.48
CA ALA A 44 -19.11 -18.39 -2.86
C ALA A 44 -19.21 -17.60 -1.53
N LEU A 45 -18.15 -17.65 -0.71
CA LEU A 45 -18.13 -16.94 0.58
C LEU A 45 -18.06 -15.43 0.43
N PHE A 46 -17.38 -14.87 -0.57
CA PHE A 46 -17.09 -13.43 -0.67
C PHE A 46 -17.84 -12.68 -1.80
N THR A 47 -18.67 -13.36 -2.60
CA THR A 47 -19.40 -12.70 -3.71
C THR A 47 -20.49 -11.74 -3.22
N GLU A 48 -21.32 -12.15 -2.26
CA GLU A 48 -22.45 -11.34 -1.76
C GLU A 48 -22.19 -10.81 -0.34
N ARG A 49 -23.12 -10.06 0.25
CA ARG A 49 -23.08 -9.77 1.69
C ARG A 49 -23.46 -11.04 2.46
N ALA A 50 -22.84 -11.28 3.62
CA ALA A 50 -23.19 -12.43 4.44
C ALA A 50 -24.62 -12.26 4.95
N SER A 51 -25.51 -13.17 4.55
CA SER A 51 -26.92 -13.15 4.91
C SER A 51 -27.22 -13.90 6.20
N SER A 52 -26.32 -14.81 6.63
CA SER A 52 -26.49 -15.60 7.85
C SER A 52 -25.33 -15.45 8.85
N PRO A 53 -25.57 -15.67 10.16
CA PRO A 53 -24.51 -15.66 11.18
C PRO A 53 -23.38 -16.67 10.88
N ILE A 54 -23.74 -17.83 10.32
CA ILE A 54 -22.76 -18.86 9.93
C ILE A 54 -21.86 -18.35 8.80
N GLN A 55 -22.42 -17.65 7.81
CA GLN A 55 -21.61 -17.04 6.74
C GLN A 55 -20.70 -15.92 7.28
N GLN A 56 -21.18 -15.13 8.24
CA GLN A 56 -20.34 -14.11 8.90
C GLN A 56 -19.18 -14.75 9.66
N LEU A 57 -19.46 -15.82 10.43
CA LEU A 57 -18.43 -16.60 11.12
C LEU A 57 -17.42 -17.19 10.13
N ALA A 58 -17.88 -17.80 9.05
CA ALA A 58 -17.02 -18.38 8.03
C ALA A 58 -16.09 -17.32 7.39
N ARG A 59 -16.60 -16.11 7.13
CA ARG A 59 -15.77 -15.00 6.63
C ARG A 59 -14.74 -14.53 7.65
N LYS A 60 -15.12 -14.45 8.93
CA LYS A 60 -14.18 -14.10 10.02
C LYS A 60 -13.05 -15.12 10.11
N LEU A 61 -13.37 -16.41 10.05
CA LEU A 61 -12.36 -17.47 10.06
C LEU A 61 -11.48 -17.42 8.81
N ALA A 62 -12.07 -17.16 7.64
CA ALA A 62 -11.31 -17.01 6.39
C ALA A 62 -10.38 -15.79 6.40
N SER A 63 -10.78 -14.67 7.02
CA SER A 63 -9.90 -13.51 7.19
C SER A 63 -8.76 -13.81 8.18
N MET A 64 -9.05 -14.55 9.25
CA MET A 64 -8.02 -14.99 10.20
C MET A 64 -6.95 -15.84 9.54
N ILE A 65 -7.35 -16.82 8.71
CA ILE A 65 -6.40 -17.68 7.96
C ILE A 65 -5.55 -16.86 6.98
N ARG A 66 -6.11 -15.79 6.40
CA ARG A 66 -5.39 -14.93 5.45
C ARG A 66 -4.24 -14.18 6.09
N ASN A 67 -4.42 -13.66 7.30
CA ASN A 67 -3.36 -13.00 8.05
C ASN A 67 -3.39 -13.41 9.53
N PRO A 68 -2.85 -14.59 9.88
CA PRO A 68 -2.95 -15.10 11.25
C PRO A 68 -2.19 -14.23 12.26
N GLY A 69 -1.17 -13.48 11.83
CA GLY A 69 -0.39 -12.59 12.71
C GLY A 69 -1.24 -11.48 13.36
N ASP A 70 -2.28 -11.00 12.69
CA ASP A 70 -3.16 -9.95 13.22
C ASP A 70 -4.10 -10.46 14.33
N HIS A 71 -4.15 -11.78 14.53
CA HIS A 71 -5.16 -12.44 15.36
C HIS A 71 -4.55 -13.30 16.48
N LEU A 72 -3.28 -13.10 16.80
CA LEU A 72 -2.57 -13.83 17.85
C LEU A 72 -3.20 -13.65 19.25
N ALA A 73 -3.79 -12.48 19.51
CA ALA A 73 -4.45 -12.17 20.77
C ALA A 73 -5.90 -12.67 20.88
N ASP A 74 -6.44 -13.34 19.86
CA ASP A 74 -7.81 -13.90 19.93
C ASP A 74 -7.86 -15.01 20.99
N LEU A 75 -8.80 -14.90 21.93
CA LEU A 75 -8.90 -15.80 23.08
C LEU A 75 -9.09 -17.27 22.71
N VAL A 76 -9.72 -17.55 21.57
CA VAL A 76 -10.07 -18.90 21.15
C VAL A 76 -9.14 -19.37 20.04
N ASN A 77 -8.93 -18.52 19.03
CA ASN A 77 -8.21 -18.88 17.81
C ASN A 77 -6.72 -18.54 17.86
N GLY A 78 -6.30 -17.66 18.78
CA GLY A 78 -4.93 -17.18 18.92
C GLY A 78 -3.86 -18.27 18.94
N PRO A 79 -4.03 -19.36 19.72
CA PRO A 79 -3.08 -20.47 19.72
C PRO A 79 -2.89 -21.12 18.34
N TYR A 80 -3.97 -21.26 17.56
CA TYR A 80 -3.91 -21.79 16.20
C TYR A 80 -3.31 -20.78 15.22
N MET A 81 -3.64 -19.50 15.39
CA MET A 81 -3.07 -18.43 14.58
C MET A 81 -1.56 -18.32 14.77
N ALA A 82 -1.05 -18.52 15.98
CA ALA A 82 0.40 -18.58 16.24
C ALA A 82 1.08 -19.69 15.43
N LEU A 83 0.50 -20.90 15.41
CA LEU A 83 1.01 -22.02 14.62
C LEU A 83 1.00 -21.72 13.12
N TYR A 84 -0.08 -21.13 12.60
CA TYR A 84 -0.19 -20.77 11.19
C TYR A 84 0.78 -19.64 10.81
N HIS A 85 0.94 -18.66 11.69
CA HIS A 85 1.87 -17.56 11.49
C HIS A 85 3.32 -18.05 11.47
N GLU A 86 3.70 -18.92 12.41
CA GLU A 86 5.03 -19.53 12.44
C GLU A 86 5.31 -20.36 11.17
N ALA A 87 4.33 -21.13 10.70
CA ALA A 87 4.46 -21.89 9.46
C ALA A 87 4.65 -20.97 8.23
N LEU A 88 3.94 -19.84 8.19
CA LEU A 88 4.09 -18.84 7.12
C LEU A 88 5.47 -18.18 7.16
N LEU A 89 5.97 -17.79 8.34
CA LEU A 89 7.31 -17.21 8.50
C LEU A 89 8.40 -18.18 8.04
N LYS A 90 8.30 -19.46 8.44
CA LYS A 90 9.22 -20.51 7.98
C LYS A 90 9.18 -20.68 6.46
N HIS A 91 8.01 -20.52 5.84
CA HIS A 91 7.85 -20.64 4.39
C HIS A 91 8.39 -19.42 3.62
N GLN A 92 8.03 -18.21 4.05
CA GLN A 92 8.47 -16.98 3.39
C GLN A 92 9.99 -16.81 3.48
N GLY A 93 10.63 -17.57 4.38
CA GLY A 93 12.04 -17.42 4.71
C GLY A 93 12.25 -16.08 5.41
N THR A 94 13.47 -15.87 5.91
CA THR A 94 13.92 -14.52 6.23
C THR A 94 14.02 -13.75 4.91
N SER A 95 12.93 -13.18 4.40
CA SER A 95 13.00 -12.04 3.48
C SER A 95 13.42 -10.80 4.28
N GLN A 96 14.55 -10.90 4.99
CA GLN A 96 15.17 -9.76 5.61
C GLN A 96 15.86 -8.99 4.49
N ALA A 97 15.20 -7.96 4.00
CA ALA A 97 15.91 -6.70 3.85
C ALA A 97 15.65 -5.93 5.15
N GLU A 98 16.32 -6.34 6.24
CA GLU A 98 16.24 -5.62 7.53
C GLU A 98 17.26 -4.50 7.61
N THR A 99 18.21 -4.45 6.68
CA THR A 99 19.25 -3.42 6.66
C THR A 99 18.84 -2.25 5.77
N ILE A 100 19.22 -1.04 6.18
CA ILE A 100 18.96 0.19 5.42
C ILE A 100 19.63 0.07 4.05
N GLU A 101 20.77 -0.62 3.98
CA GLU A 101 21.55 -0.89 2.79
C GLU A 101 20.78 -1.73 1.76
N ASP A 102 20.02 -2.74 2.18
CA ASP A 102 19.20 -3.56 1.27
C ASP A 102 18.03 -2.76 0.70
N VAL A 103 17.45 -1.87 1.52
CA VAL A 103 16.39 -0.95 1.09
C VAL A 103 16.94 0.07 0.09
N GLU A 104 18.09 0.67 0.37
CA GLU A 104 18.78 1.58 -0.56
C GLU A 104 19.09 0.90 -1.89
N LYS A 105 19.58 -0.33 -1.87
CA LYS A 105 19.86 -1.11 -3.08
C LYS A 105 18.60 -1.38 -3.91
N LEU A 106 17.46 -1.67 -3.28
CA LEU A 106 16.17 -1.80 -3.97
C LEU A 106 15.72 -0.48 -4.59
N PHE A 107 15.91 0.64 -3.89
CA PHE A 107 15.62 1.98 -4.43
C PHE A 107 16.56 2.34 -5.59
N GLU A 108 17.83 2.00 -5.54
CA GLU A 108 18.80 2.19 -6.63
C GLU A 108 18.47 1.35 -7.86
N GLU A 109 18.09 0.09 -7.66
CA GLU A 109 17.60 -0.78 -8.74
C GLU A 109 16.31 -0.24 -9.37
N ALA A 110 15.38 0.30 -8.57
CA ALA A 110 14.17 0.92 -9.09
C ALA A 110 14.47 2.24 -9.83
N ARG A 111 15.45 3.02 -9.37
CA ARG A 111 15.87 4.29 -9.98
C ARG A 111 16.60 4.08 -11.30
N SER A 112 17.42 3.04 -11.40
CA SER A 112 18.12 2.64 -12.62
C SER A 112 17.19 1.99 -13.65
N LYS A 113 16.11 1.32 -13.20
CA LYS A 113 15.07 0.73 -14.06
C LYS A 113 13.99 1.72 -14.52
N ARG A 114 14.14 3.04 -14.32
CA ARG A 114 13.19 4.06 -14.80
C ARG A 114 13.02 3.94 -16.31
N LYS A 115 11.90 3.32 -16.74
CA LYS A 115 11.53 3.24 -18.15
C LYS A 115 11.11 4.63 -18.63
N PRO A 116 11.57 5.10 -19.81
CA PRO A 116 11.05 6.33 -20.40
C PRO A 116 9.55 6.13 -20.64
N SER A 117 8.73 6.96 -20.00
CA SER A 117 7.28 6.91 -20.17
C SER A 117 6.88 8.04 -21.13
N PRO A 118 6.34 7.73 -22.32
CA PRO A 118 6.02 8.75 -23.33
C PRO A 118 5.09 9.85 -22.82
N ILE A 119 4.18 9.51 -21.90
CA ILE A 119 3.25 10.47 -21.29
C ILE A 119 3.99 11.49 -20.42
N ARG A 120 5.02 11.07 -19.65
CA ARG A 120 5.81 11.99 -18.82
C ARG A 120 6.67 12.92 -19.68
N ASP A 121 7.28 12.37 -20.72
CA ASP A 121 8.20 13.11 -21.59
C ASP A 121 7.46 14.12 -22.49
N ILE A 122 6.19 13.86 -22.82
CA ILE A 122 5.36 14.75 -23.65
C ILE A 122 4.51 15.70 -22.81
N ALA A 123 3.98 15.26 -21.65
CA ALA A 123 3.05 16.06 -20.85
C ALA A 123 3.76 16.97 -19.83
N ASN A 124 4.93 16.58 -19.32
CA ASN A 124 5.69 17.42 -18.39
C ASN A 124 6.70 18.27 -19.16
N GLN A 125 6.22 19.33 -19.80
CA GLN A 125 7.06 20.34 -20.44
C GLN A 125 7.64 21.34 -19.43
N ASN A 126 7.62 21.04 -18.13
CA ASN A 126 8.12 21.93 -17.10
C ASN A 126 9.67 22.05 -17.22
N PRO A 127 10.19 23.23 -17.61
CA PRO A 127 11.63 23.45 -17.77
C PRO A 127 12.42 23.43 -16.45
N TRP A 128 11.72 23.40 -15.31
CA TRP A 128 12.28 23.37 -13.96
C TRP A 128 12.12 22.03 -13.24
N ALA A 129 11.75 20.96 -13.97
CA ALA A 129 11.55 19.64 -13.38
C ALA A 129 12.84 19.08 -12.71
N ASP A 130 14.00 19.36 -13.30
CA ASP A 130 15.30 18.84 -12.86
C ASP A 130 16.29 19.96 -12.46
N ARG A 131 15.89 21.23 -12.52
CA ARG A 131 16.70 22.39 -12.08
C ARG A 131 15.85 23.53 -11.53
N ASN A 132 16.39 24.30 -10.59
CA ASN A 132 15.75 25.52 -10.10
C ASN A 132 15.76 26.61 -11.20
N PRO A 133 14.70 27.44 -11.36
CA PRO A 133 14.70 28.61 -12.22
C PRO A 133 15.82 29.61 -11.90
N ASN A 134 16.36 30.24 -12.94
CA ASN A 134 17.30 31.36 -12.80
C ASN A 134 16.55 32.69 -12.59
N ARG A 135 17.24 33.71 -12.07
CA ARG A 135 16.65 35.02 -11.74
C ARG A 135 15.84 35.65 -12.89
N ASP A 136 16.37 35.60 -14.11
CA ASP A 136 15.70 36.15 -15.30
C ASP A 136 14.45 35.35 -15.70
N GLU A 137 14.44 34.04 -15.43
CA GLU A 137 13.28 33.17 -15.67
C GLU A 137 12.19 33.43 -14.63
N ILE A 138 12.58 33.70 -13.38
CA ILE A 138 11.68 34.12 -12.30
C ILE A 138 11.04 35.47 -12.67
N GLU A 139 11.82 36.45 -13.11
CA GLU A 139 11.32 37.77 -13.45
C GLU A 139 10.31 37.72 -14.61
N LYS A 140 10.60 36.94 -15.66
CA LYS A 140 9.65 36.69 -16.76
C LYS A 140 8.40 35.95 -16.31
N ALA A 141 8.52 34.97 -15.41
CA ALA A 141 7.39 34.25 -14.85
C ALA A 141 6.50 35.19 -14.01
N LEU A 142 7.10 36.09 -13.22
CA LEU A 142 6.39 37.11 -12.45
C LEU A 142 5.69 38.13 -13.35
N GLU A 143 6.34 38.53 -14.43
CA GLU A 143 5.78 39.44 -15.43
C GLU A 143 4.58 38.81 -16.17
N THR A 144 4.71 37.54 -16.58
CA THR A 144 3.60 36.78 -17.21
C THR A 144 2.46 36.47 -16.26
N LEU A 145 2.74 36.23 -14.98
CA LEU A 145 1.70 36.09 -13.96
C LEU A 145 0.97 37.40 -13.67
N ALA A 146 1.45 38.53 -14.19
CA ALA A 146 0.86 39.86 -14.08
C ALA A 146 0.16 40.04 -12.73
N ILE A 147 0.89 39.74 -11.65
CA ILE A 147 0.46 40.08 -10.29
C ILE A 147 0.43 41.60 -10.31
N SER A 148 -0.76 42.14 -10.52
CA SER A 148 -0.98 43.55 -10.75
C SER A 148 -0.33 44.31 -9.60
N LYS A 149 0.51 45.30 -9.91
CA LYS A 149 0.99 46.30 -8.94
C LYS A 149 -0.13 47.13 -8.29
N ARG A 150 -1.39 46.74 -8.47
CA ARG A 150 -2.54 47.32 -7.79
C ARG A 150 -2.72 46.54 -6.50
N THR A 151 -2.31 47.12 -5.39
CA THR A 151 -2.85 46.74 -4.08
C THR A 151 -4.38 46.83 -4.20
N PRO A 152 -5.12 45.73 -3.97
CA PRO A 152 -6.55 45.81 -3.78
C PRO A 152 -6.93 46.95 -2.82
N GLU A 153 -7.99 47.69 -3.12
CA GLU A 153 -8.41 48.89 -2.36
C GLU A 153 -8.73 48.58 -0.88
N TRP A 154 -8.91 47.31 -0.53
CA TRP A 154 -9.13 46.83 0.83
C TRP A 154 -7.86 46.59 1.63
N TRP A 155 -6.66 46.66 1.03
CA TRP A 155 -5.41 46.45 1.77
C TRP A 155 -5.09 47.58 2.74
N ASP A 156 -5.48 48.82 2.40
CA ASP A 156 -5.25 49.96 3.29
C ASP A 156 -6.16 49.84 4.52
N GLU A 157 -7.45 49.52 4.35
CA GLU A 157 -8.37 49.23 5.48
C GLU A 157 -7.90 48.05 6.34
N LEU A 158 -7.42 46.96 5.72
CA LEU A 158 -6.90 45.81 6.47
C LEU A 158 -5.61 46.17 7.24
N SER A 159 -4.74 47.00 6.64
CA SER A 159 -3.52 47.45 7.32
C SER A 159 -3.86 48.28 8.54
N ASP A 160 -4.82 49.21 8.41
CA ASP A 160 -5.30 50.02 9.51
C ASP A 160 -5.94 49.15 10.61
N ASP A 161 -6.75 48.16 10.24
CA ASP A 161 -7.33 47.20 11.21
C ASP A 161 -6.25 46.41 11.96
N ILE A 162 -5.20 45.97 11.27
CA ILE A 162 -4.09 45.23 11.90
C ILE A 162 -3.31 46.14 12.86
N GLU A 163 -3.00 47.39 12.47
CA GLU A 163 -2.33 48.35 13.36
C GLU A 163 -3.19 48.66 14.59
N THR A 164 -4.50 48.79 14.42
CA THR A 164 -5.44 49.03 15.54
C THR A 164 -5.50 47.82 16.51
N ILE A 165 -5.37 46.60 15.98
CA ILE A 165 -5.30 45.37 16.80
C ILE A 165 -3.97 45.30 17.57
N ASP A 166 -2.86 45.73 16.96
CA ASP A 166 -1.54 45.74 17.62
C ASP A 166 -1.47 46.81 18.72
N GLU A 167 -2.09 47.98 18.52
CA GLU A 167 -2.20 49.03 19.55
C GLU A 167 -3.13 48.64 20.72
N SER A 168 -4.25 47.95 20.44
CA SER A 168 -5.17 47.45 21.48
C SER A 168 -4.67 46.19 22.21
N GLY A 169 -3.60 45.56 21.72
CA GLY A 169 -2.91 44.44 22.36
C GLY A 169 -1.79 44.84 23.34
N GLN A 170 -1.53 46.14 23.52
CA GLN A 170 -0.48 46.66 24.42
C GLN A 170 -1.00 47.30 25.74
N GLU A 171 -2.31 47.21 26.03
CA GLU A 171 -2.87 47.48 27.39
C GLU A 171 -3.11 46.21 28.21
#